data_AF-A0A523BS10-F1
#
_entry.id   AF-A0A523BS10-F1
#
_cell.length_a   1.000
_cell.length_b   1.000
_cell.length_c   1.000
_cell.angle_alpha   90.00
_cell.angle_beta   90.00
_cell.angle_gamma   90.00
#
_symmetry.space_group_name_H-M   'P 1'
#
loop_
_entity.id
_entity.type
_entity.pdbx_description
1 polymer ?
#
loop_
_entity_poly.entity_id
_entity_poly.type
_entity_poly.pdbx_seq_one_letter_code
_entity_poly.pdbx_strand_id
1 'polypeptide(L)'
;MFNAPDWYKSVLDDLAEGLYVTDNKRQIRYWNRAAEKLTGFDAASVIGSYCYDNILMHIDEQGASLCHTLCPLAKTILDGEIRTDRVFLHHANGHRVPVVVRINPIYNEQREIVGATEMFSNDSAALSALERITELEKAAYLDPLTEVGNRRYAETALVKCLAESSQNHTPYGVLFLDVDCFKPINDTYGHLIGDRVLRMVAKTLQHNLYAEDFIGRWGGDEFLVILHNVEADKLTSVTDKLRILVASSQLMLGEVNVKTTVSIGGTLVSDDDSVDTLLTRTDLALYAAKSAGRNQIRMVFPDRKIKD
;
A
#
# COMPACT_ATOMS: atom_id res chain seq x y z
N MET A 1 51.12 -4.90 -12.58
CA MET A 1 51.09 -6.28 -13.12
C MET A 1 49.67 -6.57 -13.61
N PHE A 2 49.38 -6.26 -14.88
CA PHE A 2 48.14 -6.62 -15.59
C PHE A 2 48.47 -7.47 -16.84
N ASN A 3 49.59 -8.20 -16.80
CA ASN A 3 50.17 -8.90 -17.95
C ASN A 3 50.03 -10.43 -17.87
N ALA A 4 49.32 -10.96 -16.87
CA ALA A 4 48.99 -12.38 -16.82
C ALA A 4 47.81 -12.64 -17.78
N PRO A 5 47.86 -13.71 -18.60
CA PRO A 5 46.66 -14.21 -19.27
C PRO A 5 45.56 -14.41 -18.21
N ASP A 6 44.36 -13.94 -18.49
CA ASP A 6 43.17 -14.09 -17.62
C ASP A 6 43.10 -13.26 -16.33
N TRP A 7 43.87 -12.16 -16.19
CA TRP A 7 43.74 -11.26 -15.03
C TRP A 7 42.30 -10.75 -14.80
N TYR A 8 41.52 -10.58 -15.88
CA TYR A 8 40.13 -10.14 -15.83
C TYR A 8 39.22 -11.16 -15.13
N LYS A 9 39.52 -12.47 -15.21
CA LYS A 9 38.75 -13.50 -14.48
C LYS A 9 38.87 -13.33 -12.98
N SER A 10 40.08 -13.03 -12.47
CA SER A 10 40.26 -12.74 -11.04
C SER A 10 39.40 -11.55 -10.60
N VAL A 11 39.27 -10.53 -11.46
CA VAL A 11 38.43 -9.36 -11.15
C VAL A 11 36.95 -9.76 -11.09
N LEU A 12 36.48 -10.56 -12.03
CA LEU A 12 35.09 -11.04 -12.05
C LEU A 12 34.79 -11.99 -10.88
N ASP A 13 35.75 -12.84 -10.49
CA ASP A 13 35.62 -13.80 -9.38
C ASP A 13 35.48 -13.10 -8.02
N ASP A 14 36.11 -11.93 -7.88
CA ASP A 14 36.13 -11.16 -6.64
C ASP A 14 35.07 -10.04 -6.61
N LEU A 15 34.19 -9.96 -7.61
CA LEU A 15 33.01 -9.08 -7.55
C LEU A 15 32.12 -9.44 -6.36
N ALA A 16 31.57 -8.41 -5.70
CA ALA A 16 30.66 -8.59 -4.58
C ALA A 16 29.29 -9.13 -5.00
N GLU A 17 28.87 -8.86 -6.24
CA GLU A 17 27.61 -9.31 -6.81
C GLU A 17 27.79 -10.66 -7.51
N GLY A 18 26.75 -11.49 -7.43
CA GLY A 18 26.69 -12.72 -8.21
C GLY A 18 26.73 -12.38 -9.69
N LEU A 19 27.59 -13.05 -10.44
CA LEU A 19 27.70 -12.88 -11.88
C LEU A 19 27.73 -14.25 -12.51
N TYR A 20 26.86 -14.45 -13.50
CA TYR A 20 27.00 -15.55 -14.43
C TYR A 20 26.86 -15.10 -15.87
N VAL A 21 27.44 -15.88 -16.78
CA VAL A 21 27.43 -15.60 -18.21
C VAL A 21 26.82 -16.77 -18.95
N THR A 22 26.00 -16.49 -19.94
CA THR A 22 25.44 -17.48 -20.85
C THR A 22 25.84 -17.20 -22.29
N ASP A 23 25.88 -18.25 -23.12
CA ASP A 23 25.87 -18.08 -24.58
C ASP A 23 24.45 -17.84 -25.13
N ASN A 24 24.33 -17.65 -26.44
CA ASN A 24 23.04 -17.42 -27.11
C ASN A 24 22.06 -18.61 -27.03
N LYS A 25 22.52 -19.81 -26.65
CA LYS A 25 21.68 -20.97 -26.35
C LYS A 25 21.30 -21.05 -24.88
N ARG A 26 21.67 -20.04 -24.08
CA ARG A 26 21.48 -19.96 -22.64
C ARG A 26 22.27 -21.01 -21.84
N GLN A 27 23.36 -21.55 -22.40
CA GLN A 27 24.27 -22.43 -21.67
C GLN A 27 25.17 -21.58 -20.78
N ILE A 28 25.27 -21.93 -19.49
CA ILE A 28 26.06 -21.19 -18.50
C ILE A 28 27.55 -21.47 -18.77
N ARG A 29 28.32 -20.42 -18.99
CA ARG A 29 29.75 -20.45 -19.34
C ARG A 29 30.65 -19.96 -18.22
N TYR A 30 30.11 -19.17 -17.30
CA TYR A 30 30.86 -18.58 -16.20
C TYR A 30 29.94 -18.37 -15.01
N TRP A 31 30.50 -18.54 -13.81
CA TRP A 31 29.80 -18.46 -12.53
C TRP A 31 30.80 -18.04 -11.46
N ASN A 32 30.63 -16.85 -10.86
CA ASN A 32 31.60 -16.31 -9.92
C ASN A 32 31.37 -16.75 -8.46
N ARG A 33 32.31 -16.43 -7.57
CA ARG A 33 32.25 -16.80 -6.14
C ARG A 33 31.06 -16.20 -5.40
N ALA A 34 30.65 -14.99 -5.77
CA ALA A 34 29.48 -14.36 -5.16
C ALA A 34 28.19 -15.07 -5.56
N ALA A 35 28.10 -15.57 -6.79
CA ALA A 35 26.99 -16.38 -7.27
C ALA A 35 26.90 -17.72 -6.52
N GLU A 36 28.03 -18.38 -6.27
CA GLU A 36 28.09 -19.58 -5.41
C GLU A 36 27.56 -19.29 -4.01
N LYS A 37 28.07 -18.22 -3.37
CA LYS A 37 27.67 -17.84 -2.01
C LYS A 37 26.19 -17.51 -1.89
N LEU A 38 25.63 -16.81 -2.87
CA LEU A 38 24.25 -16.32 -2.78
C LEU A 38 23.21 -17.40 -3.14
N THR A 39 23.58 -18.34 -4.02
CA THR A 39 22.66 -19.38 -4.50
C THR A 39 22.89 -20.74 -3.83
N GLY A 40 24.06 -20.95 -3.24
CA GLY A 40 24.50 -22.24 -2.69
C GLY A 40 24.90 -23.27 -3.74
N PHE A 41 24.94 -22.92 -5.03
CA PHE A 41 25.39 -23.82 -6.09
C PHE A 41 26.84 -23.54 -6.48
N ASP A 42 27.67 -24.58 -6.43
CA ASP A 42 29.07 -24.49 -6.87
C ASP A 42 29.17 -24.34 -8.39
N ALA A 43 30.11 -23.54 -8.87
CA ALA A 43 30.35 -23.28 -10.28
C ALA A 43 30.51 -24.59 -11.09
N ALA A 44 31.20 -25.58 -10.52
CA ALA A 44 31.43 -26.89 -11.14
C ALA A 44 30.13 -27.69 -11.39
N SER A 45 29.07 -27.42 -10.62
CA SER A 45 27.76 -28.07 -10.77
C SER A 45 26.84 -27.37 -11.78
N VAL A 46 27.12 -26.10 -12.09
CA VAL A 46 26.23 -25.23 -12.88
C VAL A 46 26.80 -24.95 -14.28
N ILE A 47 28.12 -24.78 -14.40
CA ILE A 47 28.77 -24.49 -15.68
C ILE A 47 28.55 -25.67 -16.65
N GLY A 48 28.11 -25.35 -17.86
CA GLY A 48 27.75 -26.32 -18.90
C GLY A 48 26.28 -26.72 -18.89
N SER A 49 25.54 -26.45 -17.82
CA SER A 49 24.08 -26.58 -17.80
C SER A 49 23.42 -25.39 -18.49
N TYR A 50 22.13 -25.50 -18.80
CA TYR A 50 21.34 -24.39 -19.34
C TYR A 50 20.58 -23.67 -18.23
N CYS A 51 20.47 -22.35 -18.28
CA CYS A 51 19.79 -21.60 -17.21
C CYS A 51 18.30 -21.97 -17.06
N TYR A 52 17.70 -22.55 -18.10
CA TYR A 52 16.33 -23.08 -18.10
C TYR A 52 16.21 -24.52 -17.58
N ASP A 53 17.31 -25.16 -17.18
CA ASP A 53 17.32 -26.47 -16.52
C ASP A 53 16.82 -26.39 -15.06
N ASN A 54 16.17 -25.28 -14.68
CA ASN A 54 15.57 -25.05 -13.36
C ASN A 54 16.57 -25.17 -12.18
N ILE A 55 17.81 -24.74 -12.38
CA ILE A 55 18.79 -24.65 -11.27
C ILE A 55 18.35 -23.53 -10.30
N LEU A 56 18.27 -22.30 -10.82
CA LEU A 56 17.86 -21.12 -10.04
C LEU A 56 16.34 -20.87 -10.02
N MET A 57 15.57 -21.54 -10.89
CA MET A 57 14.10 -21.47 -10.93
C MET A 57 13.53 -20.05 -10.68
N HIS A 58 13.87 -19.07 -11.50
CA HIS A 58 13.44 -17.69 -11.32
C HIS A 58 11.91 -17.57 -11.23
N ILE A 59 11.44 -16.84 -10.22
CA ILE A 59 10.03 -16.48 -10.02
C ILE A 59 9.94 -14.95 -9.87
N ASP A 60 8.90 -14.34 -10.44
CA ASP A 60 8.63 -12.91 -10.24
C ASP A 60 7.90 -12.60 -8.92
N GLU A 61 7.60 -11.32 -8.67
CA GLU A 61 6.87 -10.88 -7.48
C GLU A 61 5.41 -11.37 -7.42
N GLN A 62 4.85 -11.83 -8.55
CA GLN A 62 3.50 -12.39 -8.64
C GLN A 62 3.48 -13.92 -8.48
N GLY A 63 4.64 -14.56 -8.34
CA GLY A 63 4.75 -16.01 -8.19
C GLY A 63 4.81 -16.77 -9.51
N ALA A 64 4.95 -16.10 -10.66
CA ALA A 64 5.03 -16.77 -11.95
C ALA A 64 6.45 -17.27 -12.24
N SER A 65 6.56 -18.48 -12.79
CA SER A 65 7.85 -19.06 -13.17
C SER A 65 8.36 -18.49 -14.49
N LEU A 66 9.60 -18.03 -14.49
CA LEU A 66 10.20 -17.31 -15.63
C LEU A 66 11.09 -18.21 -16.51
N CYS A 67 11.74 -19.23 -15.95
CA CYS A 67 12.79 -20.01 -16.66
C CYS A 67 12.31 -20.74 -17.94
N HIS A 68 11.04 -21.17 -17.97
CA HIS A 68 10.44 -21.88 -19.12
C HIS A 68 9.62 -20.95 -20.03
N THR A 69 9.47 -19.70 -19.65
CA THR A 69 8.81 -18.67 -20.45
C THR A 69 9.86 -17.70 -20.99
N LEU A 70 9.44 -16.51 -21.40
CA LEU A 70 10.34 -15.47 -21.91
C LEU A 70 10.91 -14.65 -20.74
N CYS A 71 11.87 -15.23 -20.01
CA CYS A 71 12.54 -14.55 -18.89
C CYS A 71 13.32 -13.31 -19.36
N PRO A 72 13.69 -12.39 -18.44
CA PRO A 72 14.47 -11.20 -18.78
C PRO A 72 15.74 -11.51 -19.57
N LEU A 73 16.48 -12.57 -19.19
CA LEU A 73 17.67 -13.02 -19.91
C LEU A 73 17.37 -13.45 -21.34
N ALA A 74 16.31 -14.24 -21.54
CA ALA A 74 15.91 -14.70 -22.87
C ALA A 74 15.47 -13.53 -23.76
N LYS A 75 14.72 -12.56 -23.22
CA LYS A 75 14.36 -11.33 -23.92
C LYS A 75 15.60 -10.55 -24.36
N THR A 76 16.57 -10.37 -23.46
CA THR A 76 17.80 -9.62 -23.75
C THR A 76 18.65 -10.30 -24.82
N ILE A 77 18.70 -11.63 -24.87
CA ILE A 77 19.37 -12.34 -25.97
C ILE A 77 18.64 -12.13 -27.31
N LEU A 78 17.32 -11.97 -27.30
CA LEU A 78 16.51 -11.82 -28.51
C LEU A 78 16.59 -10.42 -29.13
N ASP A 79 16.57 -9.37 -28.32
CA ASP A 79 16.47 -7.99 -28.80
C ASP A 79 17.64 -7.07 -28.43
N GLY A 80 18.55 -7.52 -27.56
CA GLY A 80 19.71 -6.74 -27.15
C GLY A 80 19.40 -5.61 -26.16
N GLU A 81 18.19 -5.53 -25.60
CA GLU A 81 17.87 -4.53 -24.60
C GLU A 81 18.38 -4.94 -23.21
N ILE A 82 18.98 -3.99 -22.50
CA ILE A 82 19.41 -4.15 -21.11
C ILE A 82 18.17 -4.19 -20.23
N ARG A 83 18.11 -5.17 -19.32
CA ARG A 83 16.97 -5.35 -18.41
C ARG A 83 17.41 -5.43 -16.96
N THR A 84 16.58 -4.91 -16.09
CA THR A 84 16.72 -5.02 -14.65
C THR A 84 15.38 -5.43 -14.08
N ASP A 85 15.35 -6.49 -13.28
CA ASP A 85 14.12 -7.03 -12.69
C ASP A 85 14.38 -7.52 -11.27
N ARG A 86 13.32 -7.55 -10.46
CA ARG A 86 13.32 -8.22 -9.15
C ARG A 86 12.76 -9.62 -9.32
N VAL A 87 13.50 -10.61 -8.84
CA VAL A 87 13.14 -12.02 -8.95
C VAL A 87 13.56 -12.79 -7.70
N PHE A 88 13.00 -13.98 -7.54
CA PHE A 88 13.32 -14.90 -6.47
C PHE A 88 14.08 -16.11 -7.03
N LEU A 89 15.33 -16.27 -6.62
CA LEU A 89 16.14 -17.44 -6.96
C LEU A 89 15.83 -18.58 -6.01
N HIS A 90 15.89 -19.80 -6.50
CA HIS A 90 15.97 -21.00 -5.69
C HIS A 90 17.40 -21.18 -5.20
N HIS A 91 17.57 -21.27 -3.88
CA HIS A 91 18.83 -21.65 -3.26
C HIS A 91 18.98 -23.18 -3.25
N ALA A 92 20.20 -23.71 -3.29
CA ALA A 92 20.50 -25.14 -3.16
C ALA A 92 19.93 -25.80 -1.88
N ASN A 93 19.55 -25.01 -0.86
CA ASN A 93 18.95 -25.49 0.39
C ASN A 93 17.41 -25.46 0.35
N GLY A 94 16.79 -25.20 -0.81
CA GLY A 94 15.35 -25.26 -1.03
C GLY A 94 14.57 -23.96 -0.79
N HIS A 95 15.17 -22.95 -0.18
CA HIS A 95 14.51 -21.66 0.10
C HIS A 95 14.64 -20.68 -1.09
N ARG A 96 13.90 -19.56 -1.02
CA ARG A 96 13.95 -18.48 -2.02
C ARG A 96 14.84 -17.34 -1.57
N VAL A 97 15.65 -16.82 -2.49
CA VAL A 97 16.52 -15.67 -2.27
C VAL A 97 16.02 -14.53 -3.16
N PRO A 98 15.52 -13.42 -2.59
CA PRO A 98 15.16 -12.26 -3.38
C PRO A 98 16.42 -11.57 -3.91
N VAL A 99 16.43 -11.28 -5.20
CA VAL A 99 17.54 -10.60 -5.86
C VAL A 99 17.04 -9.56 -6.85
N VAL A 100 17.86 -8.54 -7.07
CA VAL A 100 17.76 -7.70 -8.26
C VAL A 100 18.71 -8.27 -9.30
N VAL A 101 18.19 -8.66 -10.47
CA VAL A 101 18.98 -9.10 -11.61
C VAL A 101 19.18 -7.94 -12.56
N ARG A 102 20.35 -7.85 -13.18
CA ARG A 102 20.64 -6.98 -14.31
C ARG A 102 21.29 -7.78 -15.43
N ILE A 103 20.66 -7.76 -16.60
CA ILE A 103 21.07 -8.51 -17.77
C ILE A 103 21.61 -7.56 -18.83
N ASN A 104 22.82 -7.82 -19.32
CA ASN A 104 23.39 -7.12 -20.47
C ASN A 104 23.71 -8.14 -21.59
N PRO A 105 23.40 -7.82 -22.86
CA PRO A 105 23.80 -8.67 -23.98
C PRO A 105 25.32 -8.62 -24.20
N ILE A 106 25.88 -9.72 -24.70
CA ILE A 106 27.28 -9.82 -25.13
C ILE A 106 27.31 -9.84 -26.64
N TYR A 107 28.17 -9.01 -27.23
CA TYR A 107 28.32 -8.90 -28.69
C TYR A 107 29.67 -9.44 -29.16
N ASN A 108 29.70 -10.04 -30.35
CA ASN A 108 30.95 -10.29 -31.08
C ASN A 108 31.43 -9.01 -31.82
N GLU A 109 32.55 -9.13 -32.55
CA GLU A 109 33.11 -8.04 -33.37
C GLU A 109 32.14 -7.54 -34.45
N GLN A 110 31.28 -8.42 -34.96
CA GLN A 110 30.25 -8.13 -35.97
C GLN A 110 28.98 -7.51 -35.38
N ARG A 111 28.95 -7.21 -34.07
CA ARG A 111 27.79 -6.66 -33.34
C ARG A 111 26.57 -7.60 -33.29
N GLU A 112 26.80 -8.90 -33.41
CA GLU A 112 25.78 -9.93 -33.20
C GLU A 112 25.76 -10.36 -31.74
N ILE A 113 24.57 -10.64 -31.20
CA ILE A 113 24.40 -11.11 -29.82
C ILE A 113 24.87 -12.57 -29.73
N VAL A 114 25.90 -12.82 -28.93
CA VAL A 114 26.47 -14.15 -28.70
C VAL A 114 26.16 -14.73 -27.33
N GLY A 115 25.48 -13.96 -26.47
CA GLY A 115 25.12 -14.36 -25.12
C GLY A 115 24.66 -13.19 -24.27
N ALA A 116 24.63 -13.40 -22.96
CA ALA A 116 24.29 -12.36 -21.99
C ALA A 116 25.04 -12.57 -20.67
N THR A 117 25.36 -11.46 -19.99
CA THR A 117 25.76 -11.46 -18.60
C THR A 117 24.54 -11.20 -17.73
N GLU A 118 24.39 -11.94 -16.64
CA GLU A 118 23.42 -11.64 -15.59
C GLU A 118 24.17 -11.42 -14.28
N MET A 119 24.06 -10.20 -13.78
CA MET A 119 24.53 -9.80 -12.46
C MET A 119 23.35 -9.80 -11.50
N PHE A 120 23.55 -10.25 -10.28
CA PHE A 120 22.49 -10.30 -9.30
C PHE A 120 23.00 -10.06 -7.89
N SER A 121 22.24 -9.28 -7.13
CA SER A 121 22.58 -8.88 -5.77
C SER A 121 21.42 -9.16 -4.83
N ASN A 122 21.73 -9.43 -3.56
CA ASN A 122 20.73 -9.76 -2.55
C ASN A 122 19.84 -8.55 -2.25
N ASP A 123 18.52 -8.71 -2.38
CA ASP A 123 17.54 -7.65 -2.12
C ASP A 123 16.81 -7.83 -0.77
N SER A 124 17.19 -8.84 0.03
CA SER A 124 16.52 -9.18 1.30
C SER A 124 16.44 -8.01 2.28
N ALA A 125 17.52 -7.23 2.39
CA ALA A 125 17.58 -6.09 3.31
C ALA A 125 16.64 -4.95 2.87
N ALA A 126 16.54 -4.70 1.57
CA ALA A 126 15.67 -3.67 1.03
C ALA A 126 14.19 -4.08 1.18
N LEU A 127 13.85 -5.33 0.89
CA LEU A 127 12.51 -5.86 1.13
C LEU A 127 12.10 -5.77 2.60
N SER A 128 12.97 -6.21 3.52
CA SER A 128 12.69 -6.13 4.95
C SER A 128 12.55 -4.68 5.43
N ALA A 129 13.34 -3.75 4.88
CA ALA A 129 13.21 -2.33 5.19
C ALA A 129 11.88 -1.76 4.71
N LEU A 130 11.44 -2.11 3.50
CA LEU A 130 10.14 -1.71 2.96
C LEU A 130 8.99 -2.22 3.82
N GLU A 131 8.98 -3.52 4.15
CA GLU A 131 7.97 -4.12 5.03
C GLU A 131 7.92 -3.39 6.38
N ARG A 132 9.09 -3.07 6.95
CA ARG A 132 9.17 -2.37 8.23
C ARG A 132 8.68 -0.94 8.15
N ILE A 133 8.93 -0.23 7.04
CA ILE A 133 8.35 1.09 6.79
C ILE A 133 6.84 0.98 6.73
N THR A 134 6.29 0.03 5.97
CA THR A 134 4.84 -0.19 5.87
C THR A 134 4.21 -0.49 7.24
N GLU A 135 4.83 -1.35 8.05
CA GLU A 135 4.34 -1.66 9.39
C GLU A 135 4.43 -0.47 10.35
N LEU A 136 5.51 0.31 10.26
CA LEU A 136 5.64 1.55 11.03
C LEU A 136 4.60 2.58 10.61
N GLU A 137 4.30 2.71 9.31
CA GLU A 137 3.26 3.60 8.79
C GLU A 137 1.87 3.17 9.26
N LYS A 138 1.54 1.88 9.19
CA LYS A 138 0.28 1.35 9.74
C LYS A 138 0.17 1.63 11.24
N ALA A 139 1.20 1.33 12.02
CA ALA A 139 1.21 1.59 13.46
C ALA A 139 1.14 3.09 13.80
N ALA A 140 1.71 3.92 12.93
CA ALA A 140 1.71 5.37 13.05
C ALA A 140 0.34 5.98 12.78
N TYR A 141 -0.39 5.49 11.78
CA TYR A 141 -1.52 6.21 11.19
C TYR A 141 -2.85 5.49 11.27
N LEU A 142 -2.90 4.19 11.58
CA LEU A 142 -4.16 3.45 11.68
C LEU A 142 -4.60 3.27 13.14
N ASP A 143 -5.91 3.22 13.34
CA ASP A 143 -6.52 2.80 14.60
C ASP A 143 -6.49 1.26 14.68
N PRO A 144 -5.88 0.65 15.72
CA PRO A 144 -5.69 -0.79 15.78
C PRO A 144 -6.99 -1.59 15.94
N LEU A 145 -8.09 -0.94 16.36
CA LEU A 145 -9.38 -1.62 16.50
C LEU A 145 -10.13 -1.70 15.16
N THR A 146 -10.20 -0.57 14.46
CA THR A 146 -11.07 -0.35 13.31
C THR A 146 -10.35 -0.34 11.96
N GLU A 147 -9.01 -0.28 11.96
CA GLU A 147 -8.13 -0.27 10.79
C GLU A 147 -8.32 0.93 9.83
N VAL A 148 -9.16 1.90 10.20
CA VAL A 148 -9.22 3.23 9.55
C VAL A 148 -8.16 4.16 10.13
N GLY A 149 -8.03 5.39 9.63
CA GLY A 149 -7.06 6.35 10.17
C GLY A 149 -7.27 6.58 11.68
N ASN A 150 -6.19 6.73 12.44
CA ASN A 150 -6.29 7.20 13.82
C ASN A 150 -6.44 8.72 13.86
N ARG A 151 -6.67 9.27 15.05
CA ARG A 151 -6.78 10.72 15.27
C ARG A 151 -5.62 11.51 14.68
N ARG A 152 -4.38 11.05 14.85
CA ARG A 152 -3.20 11.75 14.34
C ARG A 152 -3.19 11.80 12.81
N TYR A 153 -3.64 10.73 12.16
CA TYR A 153 -3.79 10.72 10.71
C TYR A 153 -4.93 11.67 10.28
N ALA A 154 -6.05 11.66 11.00
CA ALA A 154 -7.16 12.58 10.73
C ALA A 154 -6.74 14.05 10.85
N GLU A 155 -5.97 14.42 11.87
CA GLU A 155 -5.40 15.76 12.03
C GLU A 155 -4.48 16.13 10.85
N THR A 156 -3.63 15.20 10.41
CA THR A 156 -2.75 15.41 9.25
C THR A 156 -3.56 15.57 7.94
N ALA A 157 -4.61 14.77 7.77
CA ALA A 157 -5.49 14.83 6.61
C ALA A 157 -6.29 16.15 6.57
N LEU A 158 -6.74 16.67 7.72
CA LEU A 158 -7.39 17.99 7.81
C LEU A 158 -6.44 19.12 7.40
N VAL A 159 -5.19 19.11 7.86
CA VAL A 159 -4.19 20.12 7.47
C VAL A 159 -3.95 20.08 5.95
N LYS A 160 -3.82 18.88 5.38
CA LYS A 160 -3.66 18.70 3.93
C LYS A 160 -4.89 19.21 3.16
N CYS A 161 -6.09 18.84 3.60
CA CYS A 161 -7.36 19.28 3.04
C CYS A 161 -7.47 20.81 2.99
N LEU A 162 -7.13 21.51 4.08
CA LEU A 162 -7.16 22.97 4.14
C LEU A 162 -6.15 23.60 3.17
N ALA A 163 -4.92 23.07 3.11
CA ALA A 163 -3.89 23.55 2.20
C ALA A 163 -4.30 23.39 0.73
N GLU A 164 -4.85 22.25 0.35
CA GLU A 164 -5.30 21.97 -1.02
C GLU A 164 -6.55 22.76 -1.40
N SER A 165 -7.50 22.94 -0.48
CA SER A 165 -8.67 23.79 -0.70
C SER A 165 -8.26 25.23 -1.01
N SER A 166 -7.29 25.77 -0.26
CA SER A 166 -6.79 27.15 -0.44
C SER A 166 -6.01 27.32 -1.75
N GLN A 167 -5.16 26.35 -2.12
CA GLN A 167 -4.29 26.46 -3.30
C GLN A 167 -5.01 26.16 -4.62
N ASN A 168 -5.87 25.14 -4.63
CA ASN A 168 -6.43 24.57 -5.87
C ASN A 168 -7.93 24.86 -6.02
N HIS A 169 -8.54 25.61 -5.09
CA HIS A 169 -9.99 25.83 -5.02
C HIS A 169 -10.81 24.53 -5.10
N THR A 170 -10.24 23.43 -4.59
CA THR A 170 -10.91 22.12 -4.58
C THR A 170 -11.89 22.07 -3.41
N PRO A 171 -13.19 21.83 -3.65
CA PRO A 171 -14.18 21.88 -2.59
C PRO A 171 -14.09 20.61 -1.74
N TYR A 172 -13.96 20.78 -0.42
CA TYR A 172 -13.90 19.68 0.54
C TYR A 172 -15.07 19.73 1.53
N GLY A 173 -15.54 18.56 1.92
CA GLY A 173 -16.52 18.37 2.99
C GLY A 173 -15.88 17.69 4.19
N VAL A 174 -16.18 18.15 5.40
CA VAL A 174 -15.76 17.48 6.64
C VAL A 174 -16.99 17.08 7.43
N LEU A 175 -17.00 15.83 7.88
CA LEU A 175 -18.04 15.23 8.67
C LEU A 175 -17.47 14.73 9.99
N PHE A 176 -18.20 14.98 11.07
CA PHE A 176 -17.93 14.45 12.39
C PHE A 176 -19.11 13.58 12.83
N LEU A 177 -18.84 12.34 13.19
CA LEU A 177 -19.83 11.29 13.43
C LEU A 177 -19.66 10.74 14.83
N ASP A 178 -20.76 10.35 15.45
CA ASP A 178 -20.79 9.64 16.73
C ASP A 178 -21.74 8.45 16.65
N VAL A 179 -21.31 7.30 17.18
CA VAL A 179 -22.14 6.09 17.26
C VAL A 179 -23.16 6.25 18.38
N ASP A 180 -24.43 6.38 18.00
CA ASP A 180 -25.51 6.63 18.93
C ASP A 180 -25.66 5.48 19.94
N CYS A 181 -25.78 5.83 21.22
CA CYS A 181 -26.04 4.87 22.30
C CYS A 181 -24.97 3.76 22.41
N PHE A 182 -23.71 4.05 22.07
CA PHE A 182 -22.63 3.07 22.15
C PHE A 182 -22.35 2.55 23.57
N LYS A 183 -22.39 3.42 24.58
CA LYS A 183 -22.22 3.01 25.98
C LYS A 183 -23.26 1.96 26.43
N PRO A 184 -24.57 2.17 26.23
CA PRO A 184 -25.58 1.13 26.46
C PRO A 184 -25.29 -0.21 25.75
N ILE A 185 -24.72 -0.20 24.54
CA ILE A 185 -24.32 -1.43 23.84
C ILE A 185 -23.20 -2.14 24.62
N ASN A 186 -22.17 -1.42 25.06
CA ASN A 186 -21.10 -1.98 25.90
C ASN A 186 -21.64 -2.53 27.22
N ASP A 187 -22.53 -1.77 27.88
CA ASP A 187 -23.09 -2.14 29.17
C ASP A 187 -23.98 -3.40 29.06
N THR A 188 -24.65 -3.60 27.92
CA THR A 188 -25.56 -4.73 27.68
C THR A 188 -24.85 -5.98 27.15
N TYR A 189 -23.93 -5.81 26.20
CA TYR A 189 -23.33 -6.91 25.44
C TYR A 189 -21.83 -7.10 25.69
N GLY A 190 -21.21 -6.23 26.49
CA GLY A 190 -19.79 -6.23 26.79
C GLY A 190 -18.93 -5.54 25.72
N HIS A 191 -17.73 -5.13 26.13
CA HIS A 191 -16.79 -4.39 25.29
C HIS A 191 -16.38 -5.12 24.01
N LEU A 192 -16.28 -6.46 24.03
CA LEU A 192 -15.97 -7.23 22.82
C LEU A 192 -17.03 -7.07 21.72
N ILE A 193 -18.31 -6.93 22.10
CA ILE A 193 -19.38 -6.67 21.14
C ILE A 193 -19.38 -5.21 20.70
N GLY A 194 -19.14 -4.26 21.62
CA GLY A 194 -18.94 -2.86 21.24
C GLY A 194 -17.81 -2.67 20.24
N ASP A 195 -16.67 -3.33 20.45
CA ASP A 195 -15.54 -3.34 19.51
C ASP A 195 -15.95 -3.86 18.12
N ARG A 196 -16.79 -4.90 18.08
CA ARG A 196 -17.34 -5.40 16.80
C ARG A 196 -18.31 -4.40 16.16
N VAL A 197 -19.07 -3.65 16.96
CA VAL A 197 -19.96 -2.59 16.45
C VAL A 197 -19.13 -1.46 15.84
N LEU A 198 -18.06 -1.02 16.50
CA LEU A 198 -17.16 0.00 15.96
C LEU A 198 -16.51 -0.45 14.64
N ARG A 199 -16.05 -1.71 14.56
CA ARG A 199 -15.54 -2.29 13.31
C ARG A 199 -16.60 -2.32 12.21
N MET A 200 -17.84 -2.70 12.55
CA MET A 200 -18.95 -2.72 11.61
C MET A 200 -19.24 -1.31 11.06
N VAL A 201 -19.30 -0.31 11.94
CA VAL A 201 -19.51 1.10 11.53
C VAL A 201 -18.36 1.56 10.64
N ALA A 202 -17.11 1.39 11.08
CA ALA A 202 -15.93 1.79 10.33
C ALA A 202 -15.89 1.17 8.92
N LYS A 203 -16.11 -0.15 8.81
CA LYS A 203 -16.16 -0.86 7.52
C LYS A 203 -17.35 -0.45 6.66
N THR A 204 -18.50 -0.17 7.27
CA THR A 204 -19.69 0.31 6.55
C THR A 204 -19.38 1.66 5.90
N LEU A 205 -18.75 2.56 6.64
CA LEU A 205 -18.36 3.87 6.13
C LEU A 205 -17.25 3.73 5.07
N GLN A 206 -16.13 3.07 5.38
CA GLN A 206 -14.97 2.93 4.50
C GLN A 206 -15.32 2.35 3.12
N HIS A 207 -16.13 1.29 3.04
CA HIS A 207 -16.52 0.69 1.76
C HIS A 207 -17.50 1.54 0.93
N ASN A 208 -18.02 2.64 1.49
CA ASN A 208 -18.96 3.53 0.83
C ASN A 208 -18.38 4.92 0.53
N LEU A 209 -17.07 5.06 0.71
CA LEU A 209 -16.26 6.23 0.38
C LEU A 209 -15.42 5.94 -0.87
N TYR A 210 -15.03 7.00 -1.60
CA TYR A 210 -14.07 6.87 -2.71
C TYR A 210 -12.64 6.69 -2.19
N ALA A 211 -11.70 6.35 -3.08
CA ALA A 211 -10.30 6.13 -2.70
C ALA A 211 -9.61 7.41 -2.22
N GLU A 212 -10.07 8.56 -2.71
CA GLU A 212 -9.58 9.90 -2.39
C GLU A 212 -10.21 10.48 -1.12
N ASP A 213 -11.32 9.90 -0.65
CA ASP A 213 -11.95 10.27 0.61
C ASP A 213 -11.18 9.70 1.80
N PHE A 214 -11.30 10.34 2.95
CA PHE A 214 -10.64 9.91 4.18
C PHE A 214 -11.67 9.53 5.24
N ILE A 215 -11.37 8.47 6.00
CA ILE A 215 -12.04 8.14 7.24
C ILE A 215 -11.01 7.85 8.34
N GLY A 216 -11.24 8.42 9.51
CA GLY A 216 -10.49 8.09 10.71
C GLY A 216 -11.36 8.01 11.96
N ARG A 217 -10.94 7.22 12.94
CA ARG A 217 -11.52 7.19 14.28
C ARG A 217 -10.87 8.26 15.12
N TRP A 218 -11.66 9.24 15.54
CA TRP A 218 -11.18 10.38 16.32
C TRP A 218 -10.92 10.02 17.78
N GLY A 219 -11.77 9.16 18.35
CA GLY A 219 -11.63 8.64 19.71
C GLY A 219 -12.92 8.00 20.18
N GLY A 220 -12.86 7.00 21.05
CA GLY A 220 -14.08 6.35 21.57
C GLY A 220 -14.99 5.83 20.46
N ASP A 221 -16.20 6.38 20.38
CA ASP A 221 -17.26 6.14 19.40
C ASP A 221 -17.35 7.20 18.29
N GLU A 222 -16.36 8.08 18.19
CA GLU A 222 -16.34 9.20 17.24
C GLU A 222 -15.47 8.91 16.01
N PHE A 223 -15.97 9.33 14.85
CA PHE A 223 -15.28 9.23 13.56
C PHE A 223 -15.27 10.57 12.83
N LEU A 224 -14.21 10.80 12.05
CA LEU A 224 -14.06 11.94 11.16
C LEU A 224 -13.95 11.44 9.72
N VAL A 225 -14.73 12.05 8.83
CA VAL A 225 -14.69 11.77 7.39
C VAL A 225 -14.38 13.06 6.64
N ILE A 226 -13.49 12.99 5.66
CA ILE A 226 -13.19 14.09 4.74
C ILE A 226 -13.56 13.62 3.34
N LEU A 227 -14.44 14.37 2.68
CA LEU A 227 -14.92 14.09 1.33
C LEU A 227 -14.25 15.04 0.35
N HIS A 228 -13.62 14.47 -0.68
CA HIS A 228 -12.90 15.22 -1.71
C HIS A 228 -13.84 15.66 -2.83
N ASN A 229 -13.60 16.86 -3.38
CA ASN A 229 -14.32 17.42 -4.52
C ASN A 229 -15.86 17.34 -4.39
N VAL A 230 -16.38 17.90 -3.30
CA VAL A 230 -17.81 17.78 -2.95
C VAL A 230 -18.47 19.14 -2.71
N GLU A 231 -19.62 19.37 -3.33
CA GLU A 231 -20.45 20.55 -3.10
C GLU A 231 -21.55 20.31 -2.05
N ALA A 232 -22.22 21.37 -1.59
CA ALA A 232 -23.17 21.31 -0.46
C ALA A 232 -24.28 20.26 -0.60
N ASP A 233 -24.94 20.19 -1.77
CA ASP A 233 -26.03 19.24 -2.02
C ASP A 233 -25.51 17.79 -2.06
N LYS A 234 -24.34 17.60 -2.69
CA LYS A 234 -23.70 16.29 -2.76
C LYS A 234 -23.21 15.84 -1.39
N LEU A 235 -22.62 16.75 -0.61
CA LEU A 235 -22.18 16.49 0.75
C LEU A 235 -23.36 16.05 1.63
N THR A 236 -24.47 16.77 1.56
CA THR A 236 -25.70 16.43 2.30
C THR A 236 -26.21 15.03 1.92
N SER A 237 -26.33 14.75 0.61
CA SER A 237 -26.83 13.44 0.14
C SER A 237 -25.91 12.26 0.47
N VAL A 238 -24.58 12.44 0.37
CA VAL A 238 -23.60 11.41 0.76
C VAL A 238 -23.66 11.18 2.27
N THR A 239 -23.76 12.26 3.06
CA THR A 239 -23.85 12.16 4.52
C THR A 239 -25.09 11.37 4.96
N ASP A 240 -26.27 11.67 4.39
CA ASP A 240 -27.48 10.93 4.72
C ASP A 240 -27.43 9.48 4.24
N LYS A 241 -26.83 9.21 3.07
CA LYS A 241 -26.55 7.84 2.61
C LYS A 241 -25.71 7.06 3.63
N LEU A 242 -24.61 7.64 4.11
CA LEU A 242 -23.74 7.00 5.11
C LEU A 242 -24.51 6.69 6.41
N ARG A 243 -25.32 7.63 6.89
CA ARG A 243 -26.20 7.43 8.04
C ARG A 243 -27.17 6.26 7.84
N ILE A 244 -27.88 6.23 6.71
CA ILE A 244 -28.86 5.17 6.38
C ILE A 244 -28.18 3.80 6.30
N LEU A 245 -27.00 3.73 5.71
CA LEU A 245 -26.23 2.49 5.60
C LEU A 245 -25.87 1.96 6.99
N VAL A 246 -25.34 2.81 7.88
CA VAL A 246 -25.05 2.38 9.26
C VAL A 246 -26.31 1.92 9.99
N ALA A 247 -27.42 2.66 9.88
CA ALA A 247 -28.69 2.29 10.50
C ALA A 247 -29.29 0.98 9.96
N SER A 248 -28.91 0.59 8.73
CA SER A 248 -29.34 -0.65 8.08
C SER A 248 -28.37 -1.81 8.32
N SER A 249 -27.20 -1.55 8.91
CA SER A 249 -26.22 -2.58 9.29
C SER A 249 -26.56 -3.21 10.65
N GLN A 250 -26.20 -4.48 10.82
CA GLN A 250 -26.40 -5.20 12.07
C GLN A 250 -25.34 -6.29 12.27
N LEU A 251 -25.01 -6.59 13.52
CA LEU A 251 -24.25 -7.77 13.91
C LEU A 251 -25.22 -8.90 14.26
N MET A 252 -25.11 -10.02 13.55
CA MET A 252 -25.82 -11.25 13.89
C MET A 252 -25.02 -12.01 14.98
N LEU A 253 -25.60 -12.16 16.17
CA LEU A 253 -25.03 -12.87 17.32
C LEU A 253 -25.95 -14.02 17.72
N GLY A 254 -25.97 -15.08 16.91
CA GLY A 254 -26.94 -16.16 17.05
C GLY A 254 -28.36 -15.64 16.77
N GLU A 255 -29.22 -15.65 17.78
CA GLU A 255 -30.60 -15.15 17.67
C GLU A 255 -30.74 -13.65 17.94
N VAL A 256 -29.69 -13.00 18.45
CA VAL A 256 -29.71 -11.57 18.79
C VAL A 256 -29.06 -10.76 17.67
N ASN A 257 -29.75 -9.71 17.22
CA ASN A 257 -29.20 -8.74 16.28
C ASN A 257 -28.87 -7.43 17.00
N VAL A 258 -27.59 -7.06 17.01
CA VAL A 258 -27.14 -5.77 17.56
C VAL A 258 -27.11 -4.74 16.45
N LYS A 259 -27.89 -3.68 16.61
CA LYS A 259 -28.00 -2.54 15.69
C LYS A 259 -27.51 -1.28 16.37
N THR A 260 -27.06 -0.33 15.57
CA THR A 260 -26.74 1.02 16.02
C THR A 260 -27.08 2.03 14.94
N THR A 261 -27.15 3.30 15.31
CA THR A 261 -27.24 4.42 14.38
C THR A 261 -26.05 5.36 14.59
N VAL A 262 -25.92 6.36 13.74
CA VAL A 262 -24.96 7.45 13.91
C VAL A 262 -25.67 8.79 13.79
N SER A 263 -25.21 9.75 14.58
CA SER A 263 -25.49 11.16 14.39
C SER A 263 -24.32 11.79 13.65
N ILE A 264 -24.58 12.67 12.68
CA ILE A 264 -23.54 13.26 11.84
C ILE A 264 -23.69 14.78 11.76
N GLY A 265 -22.63 15.50 12.10
CA GLY A 265 -22.46 16.92 11.82
C GLY A 265 -21.54 17.11 10.62
N GLY A 266 -21.86 18.04 9.72
CA GLY A 266 -21.03 18.27 8.53
C GLY A 266 -20.96 19.71 8.08
N THR A 267 -19.90 20.05 7.35
CA THR A 267 -19.69 21.35 6.74
C THR A 267 -18.83 21.24 5.48
N LEU A 268 -18.90 22.25 4.61
CA LEU A 268 -17.85 22.50 3.62
C LEU A 268 -16.68 23.23 4.27
N VAL A 269 -15.49 23.07 3.70
CA VAL A 269 -14.29 23.86 3.99
C VAL A 269 -14.40 25.23 3.31
N SER A 270 -13.95 26.27 4.02
CA SER A 270 -13.85 27.65 3.55
C SER A 270 -12.39 28.11 3.54
N ASP A 271 -12.07 29.12 2.71
CA ASP A 271 -10.70 29.66 2.56
C ASP A 271 -10.11 30.19 3.89
N ASP A 272 -10.96 30.69 4.78
CA ASP A 272 -10.58 31.28 6.08
C ASP A 272 -10.56 30.24 7.23
N ASP A 273 -10.78 28.94 6.94
CA ASP A 273 -10.81 27.92 7.99
C ASP A 273 -9.42 27.54 8.49
N SER A 274 -9.35 27.33 9.81
CA SER A 274 -8.30 26.53 10.45
C SER A 274 -8.88 25.18 10.86
N VAL A 275 -8.01 24.25 11.26
CA VAL A 275 -8.45 22.94 11.78
C VAL A 275 -9.42 23.13 12.96
N ASP A 276 -9.15 24.08 13.85
CA ASP A 276 -9.96 24.35 15.04
C ASP A 276 -11.35 24.91 14.70
N THR A 277 -11.43 25.88 13.78
CA THR A 277 -12.71 26.47 13.37
C THR A 277 -13.59 25.45 12.64
N LEU A 278 -12.95 24.61 11.80
CA LEU A 278 -13.62 23.56 11.05
C LEU A 278 -14.19 22.48 11.98
N LEU A 279 -13.38 21.99 12.92
CA LEU A 279 -13.81 21.00 13.91
C LEU A 279 -14.92 21.55 14.82
N THR A 280 -14.76 22.78 15.31
CA THR A 280 -15.79 23.44 16.13
C THR A 280 -17.12 23.53 15.39
N ARG A 281 -17.10 23.91 14.10
CA ARG A 281 -18.32 23.99 13.28
C ARG A 281 -18.97 22.62 13.08
N THR A 282 -18.18 21.57 12.83
CA THR A 282 -18.72 20.21 12.70
C THR A 282 -19.24 19.65 14.02
N ASP A 283 -18.59 19.94 15.15
CA ASP A 283 -19.02 19.47 16.47
C ASP A 283 -20.34 20.11 16.88
N LEU A 284 -20.52 21.42 16.65
CA LEU A 284 -21.80 22.10 16.86
C LEU A 284 -22.93 21.48 16.02
N ALA A 285 -22.64 21.14 14.76
CA ALA A 285 -23.59 20.46 13.90
C ALA A 285 -23.94 19.06 14.44
N LEU A 286 -22.94 18.29 14.88
CA LEU A 286 -23.12 16.96 15.46
C LEU A 286 -23.95 17.02 16.75
N TYR A 287 -23.67 17.99 17.61
CA TYR A 287 -24.43 18.23 18.82
C TYR A 287 -25.91 18.54 18.51
N ALA A 288 -26.18 19.34 17.49
CA ALA A 288 -27.54 19.62 17.02
C ALA A 288 -28.22 18.35 16.46
N ALA A 289 -27.48 17.46 15.80
CA ALA A 289 -28.01 16.19 15.32
C ALA A 289 -28.40 15.27 16.49
N LYS A 290 -27.53 15.15 17.50
CA LYS A 290 -27.80 14.38 18.73
C LYS A 290 -29.01 14.93 19.49
N SER A 291 -29.07 16.25 19.66
CA SER A 291 -30.14 16.93 20.40
C SER A 291 -31.50 16.85 19.69
N ALA A 292 -31.52 16.72 18.36
CA ALA A 292 -32.75 16.56 17.58
C ALA A 292 -33.32 15.14 17.59
N GLY A 293 -32.74 14.21 18.36
CA GLY A 293 -33.25 12.85 18.53
C GLY A 293 -32.35 11.74 17.98
N ARG A 294 -31.09 12.05 17.61
CA ARG A 294 -30.11 11.10 17.07
C ARG A 294 -30.54 10.47 15.73
N ASN A 295 -29.70 9.62 15.14
CA ASN A 295 -29.93 9.01 13.82
C ASN A 295 -30.32 10.05 12.75
N GLN A 296 -29.59 11.16 12.68
CA GLN A 296 -29.86 12.23 11.74
C GLN A 296 -28.61 13.02 11.42
N ILE A 297 -28.69 13.81 10.35
CA ILE A 297 -27.60 14.65 9.88
C ILE A 297 -27.91 16.12 10.15
N ARG A 298 -26.89 16.92 10.41
CA ARG A 298 -26.98 18.38 10.42
C ARG A 298 -25.81 18.95 9.64
N MET A 299 -26.13 19.86 8.72
CA MET A 299 -25.14 20.57 7.92
C MET A 299 -25.12 22.03 8.35
N VAL A 300 -23.93 22.57 8.55
CA VAL A 300 -23.69 24.01 8.76
C VAL A 300 -22.74 24.44 7.68
N PHE A 301 -23.18 25.33 6.79
CA PHE A 301 -22.33 25.84 5.70
C PHE A 301 -21.90 27.28 6.01
N PRO A 302 -20.64 27.64 5.71
CA PRO A 302 -20.21 29.04 5.77
C PRO A 302 -21.00 29.87 4.74
N ASP A 303 -21.29 31.13 5.07
CA ASP A 303 -21.97 32.04 4.16
C ASP A 303 -21.18 32.15 2.85
N ARG A 304 -21.83 31.87 1.70
CA ARG A 304 -21.22 32.09 0.39
C ARG A 304 -20.99 33.59 0.23
N LYS A 305 -19.73 34.04 0.30
CA LYS A 305 -19.36 35.32 -0.29
C LYS A 305 -19.59 35.18 -1.80
N ILE A 306 -20.65 35.80 -2.30
CA ILE A 306 -20.86 35.99 -3.73
C ILE A 306 -19.64 36.80 -4.20
N LYS A 307 -18.75 36.18 -4.97
CA LYS A 307 -17.74 36.93 -5.71
C LYS A 307 -18.47 37.59 -6.87
N ASP A 308 -18.59 38.92 -6.80
CA ASP A 308 -19.01 39.78 -7.92
C ASP A 308 -18.09 39.62 -9.13
#